data_AF-A0A5C6LUX4-F1
#
_entry.id   AF-A0A5C6LUX4-F1
#
_cell.length_a   1.000
_cell.length_b   1.000
_cell.length_c   1.000
_cell.angle_alpha   90.00
_cell.angle_beta   90.00
_cell.angle_gamma   90.00
#
_symmetry.space_group_name_H-M   'P 1'
#
loop_
_entity.id
_entity.type
_entity.pdbx_description
1 polymer ?
#
loop_
_entity_poly.entity_id
_entity_poly.type
_entity_poly.pdbx_seq_one_letter_code
_entity_poly.pdbx_strand_id
1 'polypeptide(L)'
;MLDSLTPGITKGLATPLMLAADQTNRILFKKAGTDSLLLDTVLNPAPGQKIPLKLAYSTELGIRSFITASEGNIPADSAVFFLFNQLPVELQADDVNVDAILFRFNGTDYVDAGVSWTNLEKNKLHPDQKKIAVVEDETPIRYIIRLKDRSTGEFLPDGLGLADVSLSYLPGQRQIVSVKGRLTRGKWRFYSEAAAY
;
A
#
# COMPACT_ATOMS: atom_id res chain seq x y z
N MET A 1 -20.36 13.52 1.28
CA MET A 1 -20.22 13.06 2.67
C MET A 1 -18.75 12.71 2.84
N LEU A 2 -18.06 13.37 3.77
CA LEU A 2 -16.64 13.13 4.02
C LEU A 2 -16.58 11.90 4.97
N ASP A 3 -16.29 10.72 4.44
CA ASP A 3 -16.02 9.54 5.28
C ASP A 3 -14.65 9.75 5.92
N SER A 4 -14.63 10.33 7.12
CA SER A 4 -13.43 10.35 7.95
C SER A 4 -13.30 8.99 8.62
N LEU A 5 -12.14 8.35 8.43
CA LEU A 5 -11.73 7.20 9.22
C LEU A 5 -11.62 7.69 10.67
N THR A 6 -12.63 7.41 11.49
CA THR A 6 -12.59 7.77 12.91
C THR A 6 -11.40 7.02 13.52
N PRO A 7 -10.46 7.69 14.21
CA PRO A 7 -9.33 7.04 14.83
C PRO A 7 -9.82 5.91 15.75
N GLY A 8 -9.34 4.68 15.51
CA GLY A 8 -9.71 3.53 16.31
C GLY A 8 -9.30 3.70 17.78
N ILE A 9 -10.03 3.06 18.69
CA ILE A 9 -9.65 2.98 20.10
C ILE A 9 -8.44 2.06 20.23
N THR A 10 -7.34 2.54 20.81
CA THR A 10 -6.20 1.70 21.18
C THR A 10 -6.62 0.74 22.30
N LYS A 11 -6.88 -0.52 21.96
CA LYS A 11 -6.96 -1.63 22.93
C LYS A 11 -5.70 -2.47 22.79
N GLY A 12 -4.78 -2.31 23.74
CA GLY A 12 -3.50 -3.02 23.76
C GLY A 12 -3.06 -3.36 25.18
N LEU A 13 -1.99 -4.13 25.31
CA LEU A 13 -1.36 -4.42 26.60
C LEU A 13 -0.84 -3.10 27.20
N ALA A 14 -1.09 -2.88 28.49
CA ALA A 14 -0.57 -1.71 29.22
C ALA A 14 0.97 -1.72 29.32
N THR A 15 1.58 -2.89 29.11
CA THR A 15 3.01 -3.11 29.12
C THR A 15 3.47 -3.74 27.80
N PRO A 16 4.71 -3.45 27.35
CA PRO A 16 5.28 -4.13 26.19
C PRO A 16 5.26 -5.66 26.37
N LEU A 17 4.87 -6.38 25.32
CA LEU A 17 4.98 -7.83 25.31
C LEU A 17 6.47 -8.20 25.24
N MET A 18 6.96 -8.91 26.26
CA MET A 18 8.32 -9.42 26.28
C MET A 18 8.39 -10.71 25.47
N LEU A 19 9.33 -10.77 24.53
CA LEU A 19 9.59 -11.94 23.68
C LEU A 19 10.89 -12.62 24.10
N ALA A 20 10.99 -13.93 23.89
CA ALA A 20 12.24 -14.64 24.11
C ALA A 20 13.28 -14.20 23.06
N ALA A 21 14.41 -13.68 23.52
CA ALA A 21 15.49 -13.24 22.63
C ALA A 21 16.10 -14.44 21.89
N ASP A 22 16.55 -14.22 20.65
CA ASP A 22 17.21 -15.20 19.77
C ASP A 22 16.38 -16.48 19.53
N GLN A 23 15.08 -16.40 19.76
CA GLN A 23 14.12 -17.47 19.49
C GLN A 23 13.06 -17.01 18.49
N THR A 24 12.47 -17.99 17.80
CA THR A 24 11.32 -17.75 16.93
C THR A 24 10.07 -17.58 17.76
N ASN A 25 9.52 -16.37 17.75
CA ASN A 25 8.31 -16.00 18.45
C ASN A 25 7.19 -15.76 17.44
N ARG A 26 6.06 -16.46 17.56
CA ARG A 26 4.86 -16.19 16.77
C ARG A 26 3.91 -15.30 17.56
N ILE A 27 3.49 -14.20 16.96
CA ILE A 27 2.53 -13.26 17.54
C ILE A 27 1.24 -13.34 16.74
N LEU A 28 0.12 -13.52 17.44
CA LEU A 28 -1.22 -13.59 16.86
C LEU A 28 -2.03 -12.36 17.29
N PHE A 29 -2.58 -11.64 16.33
CA PHE A 29 -3.49 -10.53 16.55
C PHE A 29 -4.92 -11.02 16.27
N LYS A 30 -5.74 -11.10 17.32
CA LYS A 30 -7.14 -11.51 17.23
C LYS A 30 -8.07 -10.31 17.43
N LYS A 31 -9.28 -10.39 16.86
CA LYS A 31 -10.33 -9.38 17.09
C LYS A 31 -10.79 -9.49 18.55
N ALA A 32 -10.75 -8.36 19.27
CA ALA A 32 -11.11 -8.30 20.68
C ALA A 32 -12.50 -8.91 20.95
N GLY A 33 -12.59 -9.72 22.00
CA GLY A 33 -13.82 -10.42 22.38
C GLY A 33 -14.20 -11.60 21.48
N THR A 34 -13.31 -12.02 20.57
CA THR A 34 -13.52 -13.18 19.68
C THR A 34 -12.23 -13.99 19.52
N ASP A 35 -12.34 -15.21 19.00
CA ASP A 35 -11.19 -16.01 18.57
C ASP A 35 -10.79 -15.79 17.10
N SER A 36 -11.41 -14.83 16.42
CA SER A 36 -11.12 -14.53 15.02
C SER A 36 -9.71 -13.96 14.87
N LEU A 37 -8.84 -14.70 14.20
CA LEU A 37 -7.50 -14.23 13.81
C LEU A 37 -7.63 -13.11 12.78
N LEU A 38 -6.95 -11.99 13.02
CA LEU A 38 -6.86 -10.87 12.09
C LEU A 38 -5.57 -10.93 11.29
N LEU A 39 -4.44 -11.05 12.00
CA LEU A 39 -3.08 -11.04 11.48
C LEU A 39 -2.17 -11.87 12.36
N ASP A 40 -1.10 -12.41 11.80
CA ASP A 40 -0.01 -13.01 12.56
C ASP A 40 1.34 -12.67 11.95
N THR A 41 2.37 -12.75 12.79
CA THR A 41 3.76 -12.55 12.36
C THR A 41 4.68 -13.46 13.15
N VAL A 42 5.85 -13.73 12.57
CA VAL A 42 6.93 -14.49 13.18
C VAL A 42 8.13 -13.56 13.31
N LEU A 43 8.64 -13.42 14.53
CA LEU A 43 9.74 -12.53 14.87
C LEU A 43 10.88 -13.31 15.51
N ASN A 44 12.12 -12.95 15.16
CA ASN A 44 13.33 -13.43 15.80
C ASN A 44 14.08 -12.22 16.42
N PRO A 45 13.62 -11.70 17.57
CA PRO A 45 14.18 -10.49 18.16
C PRO A 45 15.56 -10.74 18.79
N ALA A 46 16.50 -9.81 18.58
CA ALA A 46 17.76 -9.77 19.32
C ALA A 46 17.53 -9.30 20.78
N PRO A 47 18.45 -9.60 21.72
CA PRO A 47 18.36 -9.13 23.09
C PRO A 47 18.21 -7.60 23.18
N GLY A 48 17.19 -7.13 23.90
CA GLY A 48 16.91 -5.70 24.09
C GLY A 48 16.29 -4.99 22.88
N GLN A 49 16.06 -5.70 21.76
CA GLN A 49 15.43 -5.11 20.56
C GLN A 49 13.97 -4.73 20.83
N LYS A 50 13.62 -3.49 20.47
CA LYS A 50 12.22 -3.05 20.41
C LYS A 50 11.72 -3.21 18.97
N ILE A 51 10.66 -3.99 18.80
CA ILE A 51 10.03 -4.20 17.48
C ILE A 51 8.68 -3.47 17.46
N PRO A 52 8.56 -2.32 16.76
CA PRO A 52 7.28 -1.67 16.60
C PRO A 52 6.41 -2.48 15.63
N LEU A 53 5.24 -2.91 16.08
CA LEU A 53 4.23 -3.54 15.23
C LEU A 53 3.06 -2.58 15.06
N LYS A 54 3.01 -1.90 13.91
CA LYS A 54 1.88 -1.05 13.53
C LYS A 54 0.96 -1.84 12.60
N LEU A 55 -0.33 -1.89 12.91
CA LEU A 55 -1.32 -2.68 12.18
C LEU A 55 -2.25 -1.75 11.42
N ALA A 56 -2.55 -2.09 10.17
CA ALA A 56 -3.65 -1.52 9.41
C ALA A 56 -4.76 -2.57 9.28
N TYR A 57 -5.98 -2.20 9.66
CA TYR A 57 -7.14 -3.09 9.60
C TYR A 57 -8.40 -2.33 9.17
N SER A 58 -9.08 -2.82 8.13
CA SER A 58 -10.42 -2.40 7.73
C SER A 58 -11.12 -3.57 7.06
N THR A 59 -12.29 -3.96 7.55
CA THR A 59 -13.10 -5.01 6.91
C THR A 59 -13.74 -4.53 5.63
N GLU A 60 -14.25 -3.31 5.64
CA GLU A 60 -14.89 -2.64 4.50
C GLU A 60 -13.93 -2.47 3.33
N LEU A 61 -12.70 -2.03 3.61
CA LEU A 61 -11.67 -1.88 2.58
C LEU A 61 -10.92 -3.18 2.31
N GLY A 62 -11.15 -4.25 3.07
CA GLY A 62 -10.40 -5.51 2.96
C GLY A 62 -8.95 -5.44 3.44
N ILE A 63 -8.56 -4.40 4.17
CA ILE A 63 -7.20 -4.18 4.65
C ILE A 63 -6.92 -5.04 5.88
N ARG A 64 -5.89 -5.87 5.81
CA ARG A 64 -5.29 -6.58 6.95
C ARG A 64 -3.79 -6.69 6.69
N SER A 65 -2.99 -5.78 7.24
CA SER A 65 -1.53 -5.78 7.02
C SER A 65 -0.75 -5.15 8.18
N PHE A 66 0.54 -5.48 8.29
CA PHE A 66 1.49 -4.72 9.09
C PHE A 66 2.05 -3.58 8.25
N ILE A 67 2.30 -2.42 8.87
CA ILE A 67 2.75 -1.23 8.16
C ILE A 67 3.97 -0.58 8.79
N THR A 68 4.79 0.04 7.95
CA THR A 68 5.91 0.90 8.34
C THR A 68 5.47 2.36 8.26
N ALA A 69 4.67 2.84 9.21
CA ALA A 69 4.24 4.24 9.18
C ALA A 69 5.40 5.17 9.55
N SER A 70 5.78 6.07 8.62
CA SER A 70 6.76 7.13 8.87
C SER A 70 6.19 8.17 9.84
N GLU A 71 6.98 8.61 10.81
CA GLU A 71 6.60 9.64 11.79
C GLU A 71 6.98 11.04 11.27
N GLY A 72 6.24 12.08 11.67
CA GLY A 72 6.53 13.49 11.33
C GLY A 72 5.47 14.22 10.47
N ASN A 73 5.65 15.52 10.26
CA ASN A 73 4.79 16.28 9.33
C ASN A 73 5.18 15.99 7.88
N ILE A 74 4.19 15.91 6.99
CA ILE A 74 4.44 15.76 5.54
C ILE A 74 4.46 17.17 4.93
N PRO A 75 5.56 17.59 4.28
CA PRO A 75 5.61 18.87 3.59
C PRO A 75 4.53 18.99 2.52
N ALA A 76 4.05 20.21 2.26
CA ALA A 76 2.95 20.46 1.30
C ALA A 76 3.31 20.09 -0.15
N ASP A 77 4.59 20.04 -0.50
CA ASP A 77 5.11 19.63 -1.82
C ASP A 77 5.28 18.11 -1.96
N SER A 78 4.96 17.36 -0.90
CA SER A 78 5.25 15.93 -0.78
C SER A 78 3.99 15.15 -0.46
N ALA A 79 4.00 13.85 -0.76
CA ALA A 79 3.00 12.93 -0.26
C ALA A 79 3.66 11.65 0.24
N VAL A 80 3.02 11.02 1.22
CA VAL A 80 3.46 9.73 1.74
C VAL A 80 2.32 8.73 1.61
N PHE A 81 2.58 7.57 1.02
CA PHE A 81 1.51 6.62 0.75
C PHE A 81 1.89 5.16 0.84
N PHE A 82 0.89 4.35 1.19
CA PHE A 82 0.87 2.92 0.97
C PHE A 82 0.22 2.61 -0.38
N LEU A 83 0.64 1.54 -1.02
CA LEU A 83 0.00 1.01 -2.21
C LEU A 83 -0.94 -0.14 -1.82
N PHE A 84 -2.17 -0.10 -2.31
CA PHE A 84 -3.17 -1.14 -2.08
C PHE A 84 -3.61 -1.73 -3.41
N ASN A 85 -3.37 -3.01 -3.62
CA ASN A 85 -3.82 -3.68 -4.83
C ASN A 85 -5.23 -4.22 -4.66
N GLN A 86 -6.17 -3.67 -5.40
CA GLN A 86 -7.57 -4.06 -5.45
C GLN A 86 -8.00 -4.34 -6.90
N LEU A 87 -7.08 -4.86 -7.71
CA LEU A 87 -7.39 -5.23 -9.08
C LEU A 87 -8.38 -6.41 -9.12
N PRO A 88 -9.32 -6.40 -10.06
CA PRO A 88 -10.21 -7.53 -10.29
C PRO A 88 -9.45 -8.67 -10.99
N VAL A 89 -10.02 -9.89 -10.97
CA VAL A 89 -9.38 -11.09 -11.55
C VAL A 89 -9.13 -10.99 -13.05
N GLU A 90 -9.94 -10.19 -13.73
CA GLU A 90 -9.84 -9.92 -15.16
C GLU A 90 -8.65 -9.04 -15.54
N LEU A 91 -8.05 -8.32 -14.57
CA LEU A 91 -6.82 -7.54 -14.77
C LEU A 91 -5.60 -8.18 -14.10
N GLN A 92 -5.81 -8.90 -13.00
CA GLN A 92 -4.77 -9.67 -12.33
C GLN A 92 -5.39 -10.97 -11.79
N ALA A 93 -5.03 -12.09 -12.41
CA ALA A 93 -5.41 -13.42 -11.95
C ALA A 93 -4.90 -13.67 -10.51
N ASP A 94 -5.61 -14.51 -9.75
CA ASP A 94 -5.35 -14.70 -8.31
C ASP A 94 -3.99 -15.32 -8.00
N ASP A 95 -3.42 -16.06 -8.96
CA ASP A 95 -2.11 -16.70 -8.88
C ASP A 95 -0.96 -15.82 -9.42
N VAL A 96 -1.27 -14.66 -10.01
CA VAL A 96 -0.27 -13.72 -10.54
C VAL A 96 0.18 -12.76 -9.43
N ASN A 97 1.47 -12.80 -9.13
CA ASN A 97 2.13 -11.83 -8.27
C ASN A 97 2.75 -10.72 -9.12
N VAL A 98 2.58 -9.47 -8.69
CA VAL A 98 3.07 -8.30 -9.44
C VAL A 98 4.00 -7.44 -8.61
N ASP A 99 4.96 -6.80 -9.26
CA ASP A 99 5.69 -5.66 -8.72
C ASP A 99 5.08 -4.38 -9.28
N ALA A 100 4.95 -3.33 -8.47
CA ALA A 100 4.54 -2.01 -8.94
C ALA A 100 5.77 -1.11 -9.07
N ILE A 101 5.93 -0.47 -10.22
CA ILE A 101 7.05 0.46 -10.49
C ILE A 101 6.47 1.84 -10.78
N LEU A 102 6.98 2.85 -10.09
CA LEU A 102 6.56 4.25 -10.23
C LEU A 102 7.35 4.92 -11.34
N PHE A 103 6.65 5.63 -12.23
CA PHE A 103 7.26 6.45 -13.26
C PHE A 103 6.81 7.91 -13.10
N ARG A 104 7.75 8.83 -13.31
CA ARG A 104 7.57 10.29 -13.26
C ARG A 104 7.55 10.85 -14.68
N PHE A 105 6.60 11.74 -14.98
CA PHE A 105 6.62 12.48 -16.24
C PHE A 105 7.73 13.54 -16.22
N ASN A 106 8.57 13.56 -17.26
CA ASN A 106 9.68 14.52 -17.40
C ASN A 106 9.38 15.68 -18.37
N GLY A 107 8.14 15.79 -18.86
CA GLY A 107 7.75 16.75 -19.89
C GLY A 107 7.54 16.13 -21.27
N THR A 108 8.17 14.99 -21.56
CA THR A 108 8.01 14.27 -22.84
C THR A 108 7.51 12.85 -22.65
N ASP A 109 8.06 12.13 -21.66
CA ASP A 109 7.74 10.73 -21.40
C ASP A 109 7.74 10.43 -19.88
N TYR A 110 7.30 9.24 -19.53
CA TYR A 110 7.35 8.67 -18.19
C TYR A 110 8.64 7.88 -17.99
N VAL A 111 9.49 8.35 -17.08
CA VAL A 111 10.76 7.72 -16.71
C VAL A 111 10.69 7.09 -15.33
N ASP A 112 11.44 6.01 -15.10
CA ASP A 112 11.46 5.31 -13.82
C ASP A 112 11.89 6.28 -12.70
N ALA A 113 11.08 6.36 -11.64
CA ALA A 113 11.32 7.24 -10.49
C ALA A 113 12.23 6.60 -9.42
N GLY A 114 12.70 5.37 -9.63
CA GLY A 114 13.49 4.60 -8.67
C GLY A 114 12.69 4.09 -7.46
N VAL A 115 11.35 4.10 -7.56
CA VAL A 115 10.44 3.68 -6.49
C VAL A 115 9.63 2.48 -6.95
N SER A 116 9.68 1.40 -6.17
CA SER A 116 8.90 0.19 -6.42
C SER A 116 8.35 -0.44 -5.16
N TRP A 117 7.32 -1.27 -5.35
CA TRP A 117 6.72 -2.17 -4.37
C TRP A 117 6.83 -3.58 -4.91
N THR A 118 7.58 -4.43 -4.22
CA THR A 118 7.79 -5.81 -4.65
C THR A 118 6.72 -6.71 -4.05
N ASN A 119 6.31 -7.74 -4.79
CA ASN A 119 5.30 -8.69 -4.32
C ASN A 119 3.99 -8.05 -3.86
N LEU A 120 3.43 -7.17 -4.69
CA LEU A 120 2.17 -6.50 -4.44
C LEU A 120 0.99 -7.49 -4.56
N GLU A 121 0.69 -8.16 -3.45
CA GLU A 121 -0.37 -9.14 -3.35
C GLU A 121 -1.78 -8.53 -3.55
N LYS A 122 -2.63 -9.27 -4.26
CA LYS A 122 -4.01 -8.88 -4.51
C LYS A 122 -4.81 -8.79 -3.21
N ASN A 123 -5.64 -7.75 -3.10
CA ASN A 123 -6.43 -7.42 -1.91
C ASN A 123 -5.60 -7.30 -0.63
N LYS A 124 -4.33 -6.89 -0.74
CA LYS A 124 -3.48 -6.54 0.40
C LYS A 124 -2.83 -5.18 0.28
N LEU A 125 -2.80 -4.46 1.40
CA LEU A 125 -2.04 -3.24 1.55
C LEU A 125 -0.55 -3.59 1.67
N HIS A 126 0.29 -3.02 0.80
CA HIS A 126 1.72 -3.24 0.85
C HIS A 126 2.30 -2.68 2.17
N PRO A 127 3.20 -3.39 2.86
CA PRO A 127 3.72 -2.98 4.16
C PRO A 127 4.62 -1.73 4.11
N ASP A 128 5.27 -1.51 2.97
CA ASP A 128 6.19 -0.37 2.78
C ASP A 128 5.45 0.89 2.34
N GLN A 129 5.65 1.94 3.12
CA GLN A 129 5.25 3.29 2.79
C GLN A 129 6.33 3.96 1.93
N LYS A 130 5.94 4.75 0.93
CA LYS A 130 6.89 5.57 0.15
C LYS A 130 6.55 7.05 0.29
N LYS A 131 7.59 7.88 0.34
CA LYS A 131 7.49 9.34 0.25
C LYS A 131 7.94 9.79 -1.13
N ILE A 132 7.18 10.68 -1.75
CA ILE A 132 7.51 11.27 -3.05
C ILE A 132 7.26 12.78 -3.01
N ALA A 133 7.92 13.52 -3.89
CA ALA A 133 7.49 14.86 -4.26
C ALA A 133 6.22 14.77 -5.12
N VAL A 134 5.32 15.73 -4.99
CA VAL A 134 4.10 15.85 -5.80
C VAL A 134 3.96 17.23 -6.44
N VAL A 135 4.76 18.19 -5.99
CA VAL A 135 4.93 19.52 -6.61
C VAL A 135 6.43 19.80 -6.72
N GLU A 136 6.86 20.34 -7.86
CA GLU A 136 8.21 20.86 -8.09
C GLU A 136 8.07 22.20 -8.80
N ASP A 137 8.73 23.25 -8.29
CA ASP A 137 8.64 24.62 -8.82
C ASP A 137 7.18 25.07 -9.07
N GLU A 138 6.32 24.89 -8.07
CA GLU A 138 4.88 25.20 -8.10
C GLU A 138 4.06 24.40 -9.13
N THR A 139 4.69 23.45 -9.84
CA THR A 139 4.04 22.63 -10.86
C THR A 139 3.73 21.23 -10.33
N PRO A 140 2.48 20.74 -10.47
CA PRO A 140 2.14 19.37 -10.09
C PRO A 140 2.90 18.33 -10.92
N ILE A 141 3.56 17.41 -10.24
CA ILE A 141 4.27 16.30 -10.87
C ILE A 141 3.26 15.20 -11.24
N ARG A 142 3.33 14.71 -12.48
CA ARG A 142 2.48 13.60 -12.94
C ARG A 142 3.21 12.28 -12.77
N TYR A 143 2.51 11.31 -12.20
CA TYR A 143 3.02 9.97 -11.99
C TYR A 143 2.07 8.91 -12.55
N ILE A 144 2.64 7.79 -12.95
CA ILE A 144 1.94 6.56 -13.23
C ILE A 144 2.60 5.41 -12.45
N ILE A 145 1.86 4.34 -12.21
CA ILE A 145 2.45 3.03 -11.90
C ILE A 145 2.26 2.11 -13.10
N ARG A 146 3.24 1.25 -13.34
CA ARG A 146 3.09 0.06 -14.18
C ARG A 146 3.26 -1.18 -13.32
N LEU A 147 2.43 -2.18 -13.58
CA LEU A 147 2.38 -3.43 -12.82
C LEU A 147 3.10 -4.51 -13.61
N LYS A 148 4.18 -5.04 -13.07
CA LYS A 148 5.03 -6.03 -13.72
C LYS A 148 4.74 -7.40 -13.14
N ASP A 149 4.30 -8.34 -13.97
CA ASP A 149 4.19 -9.74 -13.57
C ASP A 149 5.59 -10.27 -13.24
N ARG A 150 5.75 -10.82 -12.04
CA ARG A 150 7.05 -11.28 -11.53
C ARG A 150 7.54 -12.54 -12.22
N SER A 151 6.62 -13.35 -12.76
CA SER A 151 6.93 -14.62 -13.40
C SER A 151 7.38 -14.43 -14.85
N THR A 152 6.71 -13.55 -15.59
CA THR A 152 6.98 -13.28 -17.01
C THR A 152 7.93 -12.10 -17.21
N GLY A 153 7.96 -11.16 -16.26
CA GLY A 153 8.70 -9.91 -16.40
C GLY A 153 7.99 -8.88 -17.29
N GLU A 154 6.79 -9.16 -17.77
CA GLU A 154 6.02 -8.27 -18.63
C GLU A 154 5.11 -7.34 -17.81
N PHE A 155 4.77 -6.18 -18.39
CA PHE A 155 3.77 -5.30 -17.77
C PHE A 155 2.36 -5.77 -18.07
N LEU A 156 1.50 -5.77 -17.05
CA LEU A 156 0.09 -6.10 -17.21
C LEU A 156 -0.62 -5.00 -18.01
N PRO A 157 -1.27 -5.36 -19.14
CA PRO A 157 -2.13 -4.43 -19.85
C PRO A 157 -3.56 -4.43 -19.30
N ASP A 158 -4.26 -3.32 -19.47
CA ASP A 158 -5.72 -3.26 -19.32
C ASP A 158 -6.44 -3.79 -20.57
N GLY A 159 -7.77 -3.73 -20.58
CA GLY A 159 -8.60 -4.16 -21.71
C GLY A 159 -8.44 -3.34 -23.00
N LEU A 160 -7.61 -2.30 -23.00
CA LEU A 160 -7.19 -1.53 -24.17
C LEU A 160 -5.74 -1.78 -24.57
N GLY A 161 -5.00 -2.60 -23.83
CA GLY A 161 -3.56 -2.78 -24.04
C GLY A 161 -2.69 -1.72 -23.36
N LEU A 162 -3.26 -0.89 -22.46
CA LEU A 162 -2.51 0.14 -21.74
C LEU A 162 -2.00 -0.41 -20.40
N ALA A 163 -0.72 -0.21 -20.12
CA ALA A 163 -0.11 -0.64 -18.85
C ALA A 163 -0.08 0.45 -17.77
N ASP A 164 -0.45 1.68 -18.13
CA ASP A 164 -0.28 2.85 -17.28
C ASP A 164 -1.47 3.00 -16.32
N VAL A 165 -1.18 2.97 -15.02
CA VAL A 165 -2.13 3.35 -13.97
C VAL A 165 -1.85 4.79 -13.58
N SER A 166 -2.69 5.74 -14.02
CA SER A 166 -2.56 7.14 -13.60
C SER A 166 -2.81 7.29 -12.11
N LEU A 167 -1.94 8.06 -11.44
CA LEU A 167 -2.03 8.32 -10.01
C LEU A 167 -2.39 9.78 -9.75
N SER A 168 -3.14 9.98 -8.68
CA SER A 168 -3.41 11.31 -8.13
C SER A 168 -3.11 11.27 -6.65
N TYR A 169 -2.30 12.22 -6.20
CA TYR A 169 -1.85 12.29 -4.82
C TYR A 169 -2.43 13.52 -4.15
N LEU A 170 -2.71 13.41 -2.85
CA LEU A 170 -3.09 14.51 -1.98
C LEU A 170 -1.81 15.13 -1.37
N PRO A 171 -1.42 16.35 -1.76
CA PRO A 171 -0.20 16.98 -1.23
C PRO A 171 -0.30 17.28 0.26
N GLY A 172 0.81 17.13 0.99
CA GLY A 172 0.88 17.31 2.44
C GLY A 172 0.19 16.24 3.28
N GLN A 173 -0.28 15.15 2.65
CA GLN A 173 -1.07 14.12 3.33
C GLN A 173 -0.35 12.77 3.37
N ARG A 174 -0.73 11.98 4.39
CA ARG A 174 -0.58 10.53 4.38
C ARG A 174 -1.81 9.93 3.73
N GLN A 175 -1.61 8.96 2.85
CA GLN A 175 -2.72 8.38 2.10
C GLN A 175 -2.52 6.91 1.76
N ILE A 176 -3.60 6.24 1.42
CA ILE A 176 -3.58 4.94 0.76
C ILE A 176 -3.92 5.19 -0.71
N VAL A 177 -3.05 4.76 -1.60
CA VAL A 177 -3.33 4.75 -3.04
C VAL A 177 -3.76 3.34 -3.42
N SER A 178 -5.02 3.22 -3.82
CA SER A 178 -5.60 1.95 -4.23
C SER A 178 -5.54 1.83 -5.75
N VAL A 179 -4.97 0.75 -6.25
CA VAL A 179 -4.93 0.39 -7.68
C VAL A 179 -6.10 -0.54 -7.95
N LYS A 180 -6.99 -0.13 -8.85
CA LYS A 180 -8.30 -0.75 -9.07
C LYS A 180 -8.59 -0.95 -10.55
N GLY A 181 -9.58 -1.79 -10.84
CA GLY A 181 -10.14 -1.97 -12.19
C GLY A 181 -11.58 -1.48 -12.27
N ARG A 182 -11.94 -0.76 -13.33
CA ARG A 182 -13.33 -0.35 -13.62
C ARG A 182 -13.75 -0.81 -15.01
N LEU A 183 -14.98 -1.30 -15.13
CA LEU A 183 -15.54 -1.66 -16.43
C LEU A 183 -16.03 -0.39 -17.15
N THR A 184 -15.46 -0.09 -18.31
CA THR A 184 -15.86 1.04 -19.15
C THR A 184 -16.13 0.55 -20.57
N ARG A 185 -17.38 0.68 -21.03
CA ARG A 185 -17.82 0.21 -22.36
C ARG A 185 -17.44 -1.27 -22.61
N GLY A 186 -17.66 -2.13 -21.61
CA GLY A 186 -17.36 -3.57 -21.69
C GLY A 186 -15.89 -3.95 -21.60
N LYS A 187 -14.98 -2.99 -21.37
CA LYS A 187 -13.55 -3.26 -21.21
C LYS A 187 -13.08 -2.84 -19.82
N TRP A 188 -12.32 -3.71 -19.15
CA TRP A 188 -11.68 -3.37 -17.88
C TRP A 188 -10.57 -2.37 -18.10
N ARG A 189 -10.53 -1.33 -17.28
CA ARG A 189 -9.50 -0.29 -17.31
C ARG A 189 -8.90 -0.11 -15.93
N PHE A 190 -7.60 0.15 -15.90
CA PHE A 190 -6.96 0.59 -14.66
C PHE A 190 -7.48 1.97 -14.24
N TYR A 191 -7.54 2.17 -12.94
CA TYR A 191 -7.61 3.47 -12.32
C TYR A 191 -7.00 3.40 -10.91
N SER A 192 -6.82 4.56 -10.30
CA SER A 192 -6.43 4.63 -8.90
C SER A 192 -7.30 5.60 -8.13
N GLU A 193 -7.33 5.43 -6.81
CA GLU A 193 -7.95 6.35 -5.87
C GLU A 193 -7.02 6.56 -4.68
N ALA A 194 -6.94 7.80 -4.20
CA ALA A 194 -6.18 8.15 -3.02
C ALA A 194 -7.12 8.59 -1.90
N ALA A 195 -6.90 8.06 -0.70
CA ALA A 195 -7.65 8.40 0.50
C ALA A 195 -6.69 8.77 1.64
N ALA A 196 -6.87 9.95 2.22
CA ALA A 196 -6.09 10.39 3.38
C ALA A 196 -6.53 9.65 4.67
N TYR A 197 -5.61 9.50 5.63
CA TYR A 197 -5.87 8.89 6.94
C TYR A 197 -5.01 9.50 8.06
#